data_AF-A0AAV2JIG8-F1
#
_entry.id   AF-A0AAV2JIG8-F1
#
_cell.length_a   1.000
_cell.length_b   1.000
_cell.length_c   1.000
_cell.angle_alpha   90.00
_cell.angle_beta   90.00
_cell.angle_gamma   90.00
#
_symmetry.space_group_name_H-M   'P 1'
#
loop_
_entity.id
_entity.type
_entity.pdbx_description
1 polymer ?
#
loop_
_entity_poly.entity_id
_entity_poly.type
_entity_poly.pdbx_seq_one_letter_code
_entity_poly.pdbx_strand_id
1 'polypeptide(L)'
;MDSCVDLCLSFGLPAWMAPLLHAAKHLRSDVASRRKVYKLLQRRLRNCGVGVTADSGRSPTYVYPDEVKRLVRSVFPQDLCGYQDPTHPQVVYVTVEDLHRVPSDRPSAV
;
A
#
# COMPACT_ATOMS: atom_id res chain seq x y z
N MET A 1 -0.16 -7.31 -21.58
CA MET A 1 -0.84 -6.58 -20.50
C MET A 1 0.04 -6.65 -19.26
N ASP A 2 0.14 -5.58 -18.49
CA ASP A 2 0.97 -5.54 -17.28
C ASP A 2 0.35 -6.48 -16.24
N SER A 3 0.99 -7.63 -15.99
CA SER A 3 0.47 -8.67 -15.11
C SER A 3 0.14 -8.17 -13.70
N CYS A 4 0.77 -7.07 -13.27
CA CYS A 4 0.48 -6.43 -11.99
C CYS A 4 -0.83 -5.64 -12.00
N VAL A 5 -1.21 -5.03 -13.13
CA VAL A 5 -2.48 -4.30 -13.27
C VAL A 5 -3.64 -5.27 -13.21
N ASP A 6 -3.59 -6.36 -13.99
CA ASP A 6 -4.64 -7.37 -14.01
C ASP A 6 -4.82 -8.01 -12.62
N LEU A 7 -3.71 -8.19 -11.89
CA LEU A 7 -3.75 -8.70 -10.52
C LEU A 7 -4.34 -7.69 -9.54
N CYS A 8 -4.03 -6.39 -9.63
CA CYS A 8 -4.69 -5.39 -8.81
C CYS A 8 -6.21 -5.42 -9.04
N LEU A 9 -6.64 -5.44 -10.29
CA LEU A 9 -8.06 -5.45 -10.66
C LEU A 9 -8.77 -6.73 -10.19
N SER A 10 -8.12 -7.90 -10.24
CA SER A 10 -8.73 -9.15 -9.77
C SER A 10 -8.98 -9.19 -8.26
N PHE A 11 -8.22 -8.42 -7.47
CA PHE A 11 -8.46 -8.20 -6.04
C PHE A 11 -9.40 -7.02 -5.75
N GLY A 12 -9.99 -6.39 -6.78
CA GLY A 12 -10.81 -5.21 -6.62
C GLY A 12 -10.03 -3.99 -6.13
N LEU A 13 -8.74 -3.89 -6.47
CA LEU A 13 -7.84 -2.82 -6.08
C LEU A 13 -7.50 -1.91 -7.26
N PRO A 14 -7.20 -0.63 -7.01
CA PRO A 14 -6.95 0.33 -8.07
C PRO A 14 -5.63 0.06 -8.81
N ALA A 15 -5.63 0.27 -10.12
CA ALA A 15 -4.49 -0.01 -11.00
C ALA A 15 -3.23 0.79 -10.67
N TRP A 16 -3.33 1.96 -10.01
CA TRP A 16 -2.17 2.77 -9.61
C TRP A 16 -1.23 2.05 -8.64
N MET A 17 -1.67 0.97 -8.01
CA MET A 17 -0.84 0.12 -7.15
C MET A 17 0.16 -0.73 -7.96
N ALA A 18 -0.10 -1.02 -9.23
CA ALA A 18 0.73 -1.90 -10.06
C ALA A 18 2.18 -1.39 -10.23
N PRO A 19 2.43 -0.09 -10.51
CA PRO A 19 3.78 0.46 -10.50
C PRO A 19 4.52 0.28 -9.17
N LEU A 20 3.82 0.22 -8.03
CA LEU A 20 4.46 -0.02 -6.73
C LEU A 20 4.98 -1.45 -6.59
N LEU A 21 4.19 -2.41 -7.07
CA LEU A 21 4.58 -3.83 -7.16
C LEU A 21 5.78 -3.98 -8.09
N HIS A 22 5.72 -3.36 -9.28
CA HIS A 22 6.81 -3.38 -10.25
C HIS A 22 8.11 -2.81 -9.66
N ALA A 23 8.04 -1.67 -8.97
CA ALA A 23 9.19 -1.04 -8.33
C ALA A 23 9.83 -1.91 -7.22
N ALA A 24 9.07 -2.84 -6.64
CA ALA A 24 9.55 -3.75 -5.60
C ALA A 24 10.12 -5.08 -6.15
N LYS A 25 9.77 -5.48 -7.38
CA LYS A 25 10.18 -6.78 -7.98
C LYS A 25 11.70 -6.98 -8.08
N HIS A 26 12.47 -5.91 -8.16
CA HIS A 26 13.93 -5.98 -8.35
C HIS A 26 14.74 -6.13 -7.06
N LEU A 27 14.08 -6.29 -5.90
CA LEU A 27 14.77 -6.45 -4.62
C LEU A 27 15.22 -7.89 -4.39
N ARG A 28 16.26 -8.05 -3.57
CA ARG A 28 16.98 -9.32 -3.35
C ARG A 28 16.16 -10.41 -2.65
N SER A 29 15.02 -10.07 -2.05
CA SER A 29 14.14 -11.03 -1.38
C SER A 29 12.71 -10.52 -1.29
N ASP A 30 11.75 -11.44 -1.23
CA ASP A 30 10.33 -11.13 -1.06
C ASP A 30 10.07 -10.29 0.20
N VAL A 31 10.76 -10.57 1.30
CA VAL A 31 10.65 -9.78 2.54
C VAL A 31 11.01 -8.30 2.27
N ALA A 32 12.10 -8.05 1.53
CA ALA A 32 12.48 -6.70 1.15
C ALA A 32 11.48 -6.07 0.17
N SER A 33 10.99 -6.85 -0.81
CA SER A 33 9.97 -6.44 -1.78
C SER A 33 8.68 -6.00 -1.09
N ARG A 34 8.14 -6.80 -0.18
CA ARG A 34 6.92 -6.47 0.58
C ARG A 34 7.10 -5.21 1.42
N ARG A 35 8.20 -5.10 2.18
CA ARG A 35 8.52 -3.90 2.96
C ARG A 35 8.57 -2.66 2.07
N LYS A 36 9.14 -2.79 0.86
CA LYS A 36 9.18 -1.71 -0.12
C LYS A 36 7.78 -1.34 -0.60
N VAL A 37 6.92 -2.29 -0.95
CA VAL A 37 5.53 -2.03 -1.36
C VAL A 37 4.79 -1.26 -0.27
N TYR A 38 4.80 -1.74 0.97
CA TYR A 38 4.11 -1.07 2.08
C TYR A 38 4.67 0.33 2.37
N LYS A 39 5.99 0.52 2.25
CA LYS A 39 6.60 1.86 2.38
C LYS A 39 6.15 2.81 1.28
N LEU A 40 6.03 2.32 0.04
CA LEU A 40 5.55 3.12 -1.10
C LEU A 40 4.06 3.45 -0.95
N LEU A 41 3.24 2.49 -0.53
CA LEU A 41 1.83 2.69 -0.22
C LEU A 41 1.64 3.73 0.87
N GLN A 42 2.33 3.58 2.01
CA GLN A 42 2.27 4.54 3.12
C GLN A 42 2.63 5.96 2.66
N ARG A 43 3.71 6.09 1.87
CA ARG A 43 4.10 7.40 1.31
C ARG A 43 3.01 7.97 0.41
N ARG A 44 2.39 7.15 -0.43
CA ARG A 44 1.32 7.58 -1.34
C ARG A 44 0.10 8.06 -0.58
N LEU A 45 -0.39 7.25 0.36
CA LEU A 45 -1.54 7.59 1.21
C LEU A 45 -1.32 8.88 1.99
N ARG A 46 -0.14 9.02 2.60
CA ARG A 46 0.22 10.24 3.35
C ARG A 46 0.24 11.47 2.45
N ASN A 47 0.82 11.36 1.25
CA ASN A 47 0.87 12.47 0.30
C ASN A 47 -0.53 12.86 -0.22
N CYS A 48 -1.48 11.93 -0.21
CA CYS A 48 -2.88 12.18 -0.56
C CYS A 48 -3.75 12.55 0.65
N GLY A 49 -3.16 12.71 1.84
CA GLY A 49 -3.88 13.10 3.06
C GLY A 49 -4.83 12.05 3.61
N VAL A 50 -4.70 10.77 3.21
CA VAL A 50 -5.60 9.71 3.67
C VAL A 50 -5.42 9.49 5.18
N GLY A 51 -6.43 9.81 5.98
CA GLY A 51 -6.39 9.66 7.43
C GLY A 51 -5.34 10.51 8.16
N VAL A 52 -4.79 11.54 7.49
CA VAL A 52 -3.90 12.51 8.13
C VAL A 52 -4.75 13.64 8.72
N THR A 53 -4.89 13.67 10.04
CA THR A 53 -5.48 14.82 10.74
C THR A 53 -4.46 15.95 10.84
N ALA A 54 -4.88 17.20 10.60
CA ALA A 54 -4.00 18.38 10.61
C ALA A 54 -3.20 18.53 11.92
N ASP A 55 -3.73 18.02 13.04
CA ASP A 55 -3.17 18.22 14.38
C ASP A 55 -2.13 17.16 14.78
N SER A 56 -1.94 16.11 14.00
CA SER A 56 -0.95 15.07 14.32
C SER A 56 0.40 15.41 13.69
N GLY A 57 1.31 16.03 14.44
CA GLY A 57 2.72 16.21 14.04
C GLY A 57 3.52 14.90 13.87
N ARG A 58 2.84 13.74 13.84
CA ARG A 58 3.42 12.40 13.70
C ARG A 58 2.83 11.70 12.47
N SER A 59 3.63 10.83 11.85
CA SER A 59 3.18 10.06 10.69
C SER A 59 2.17 8.97 11.10
N PRO A 60 1.05 8.79 10.36
CA PRO A 60 0.09 7.74 10.66
C PRO A 60 0.68 6.34 10.41
N THR A 61 0.21 5.39 11.19
CA THR A 61 0.44 3.95 10.97
C THR A 61 -0.77 3.37 10.26
N TYR A 62 -0.60 2.93 9.01
CA TYR A 62 -1.72 2.38 8.24
C TYR A 62 -1.89 0.88 8.49
N VAL A 63 -3.14 0.48 8.72
CA VAL A 63 -3.59 -0.91 8.64
C VAL A 63 -4.28 -1.08 7.29
N TYR A 64 -3.75 -1.98 6.47
CA TYR A 64 -4.24 -2.21 5.11
C TYR A 64 -5.36 -3.26 5.09
N PRO A 65 -6.31 -3.16 4.14
CA PRO A 65 -7.38 -4.15 4.00
C PRO A 65 -6.81 -5.48 3.48
N ASP A 66 -7.55 -6.56 3.67
CA ASP A 66 -7.08 -7.90 3.35
C ASP A 66 -6.82 -8.12 1.86
N GLU A 67 -7.51 -7.40 0.98
CA GLU A 67 -7.27 -7.37 -0.47
C GLU A 67 -5.83 -6.97 -0.76
N VAL A 68 -5.33 -5.91 -0.12
CA VAL A 68 -3.95 -5.43 -0.31
C VAL A 68 -2.96 -6.45 0.23
N LYS A 69 -3.23 -6.98 1.43
CA LYS A 69 -2.38 -8.00 2.05
C LYS A 69 -2.29 -9.24 1.15
N ARG A 70 -3.41 -9.70 0.57
CA ARG A 70 -3.49 -10.84 -0.36
C ARG A 70 -2.76 -10.54 -1.67
N LEU A 71 -3.00 -9.39 -2.30
CA LEU A 71 -2.29 -8.95 -3.51
C LEU A 71 -0.77 -9.01 -3.32
N VAL A 72 -0.26 -8.40 -2.25
CA VAL A 72 1.18 -8.36 -1.97
C VAL A 72 1.75 -9.75 -1.73
N ARG A 73 0.99 -10.64 -1.05
CA ARG A 73 1.38 -12.05 -0.83
C ARG A 73 1.35 -12.87 -2.13
N SER A 74 0.42 -12.59 -3.04
CA SER A 74 0.37 -13.26 -4.35
C SER A 74 1.58 -12.91 -5.22
N VAL A 75 2.10 -11.69 -5.12
CA VAL A 75 3.28 -11.26 -5.89
C VAL A 75 4.59 -11.70 -5.24
N PHE A 76 4.65 -11.68 -3.91
CA PHE A 76 5.85 -12.02 -3.14
C PHE A 76 5.46 -13.05 -2.08
N PRO A 77 5.50 -14.37 -2.35
CA PRO A 77 4.90 -15.40 -1.49
C PRO A 77 5.70 -15.78 -0.23
N GLN A 78 7.01 -15.50 -0.12
CA GLN A 78 7.80 -16.01 1.02
C GLN A 78 7.55 -15.31 2.37
N ASP A 79 7.50 -16.11 3.45
CA ASP A 79 7.61 -15.71 4.86
C ASP A 79 6.47 -14.83 5.43
N LEU A 80 5.46 -15.47 6.05
CA LEU A 80 4.30 -14.78 6.63
C LEU A 80 4.61 -14.28 8.05
N CYS A 81 4.98 -13.01 8.17
CA CYS A 81 5.03 -12.36 9.48
C CYS A 81 3.61 -11.90 9.89
N GLY A 82 2.95 -12.69 10.74
CA GLY A 82 1.64 -12.40 11.32
C GLY A 82 1.74 -11.37 12.44
N TYR A 83 2.18 -10.16 12.12
CA TYR A 83 2.15 -9.06 13.09
C TYR A 83 0.70 -8.72 13.42
N GLN A 84 0.40 -8.59 14.71
CA GLN A 84 -0.87 -8.05 15.16
C GLN A 84 -1.00 -6.60 14.70
N ASP A 85 -2.23 -6.19 14.38
CA ASP A 85 -2.49 -4.81 14.02
C ASP A 85 -2.17 -3.90 15.23
N PRO A 86 -1.48 -2.77 15.01
CA PRO A 86 -1.15 -1.83 16.07
C PRO A 86 -2.42 -1.21 16.66
N THR A 87 -2.38 -0.92 17.97
CA THR A 87 -3.53 -0.41 18.74
C THR A 87 -3.35 1.03 19.26
N HIS A 88 -2.34 1.75 18.77
CA HIS A 88 -2.04 3.11 19.26
C HIS A 88 -2.95 4.19 18.62
N PRO A 89 -3.07 5.39 19.20
CA PRO A 89 -4.03 6.43 18.76
C PRO A 89 -3.84 7.00 17.34
N GLN A 90 -2.79 6.60 16.62
CA GLN A 90 -2.43 7.14 15.29
C GLN A 90 -2.51 6.05 14.22
N VAL A 91 -3.34 5.05 14.48
CA VAL A 91 -3.61 3.95 13.55
C VAL A 91 -4.75 4.37 12.63
N VAL A 92 -4.51 4.26 11.33
CA VAL A 92 -5.50 4.56 10.29
C VAL A 92 -5.84 3.25 9.58
N TYR A 93 -7.08 2.82 9.71
CA TYR A 93 -7.60 1.67 8.97
C TYR A 93 -7.98 2.13 7.57
N VAL A 94 -7.26 1.64 6.57
CA VAL A 94 -7.48 1.98 5.17
C VAL A 94 -8.52 1.03 4.60
N THR A 95 -9.55 1.58 3.97
CA THR A 95 -10.54 0.79 3.23
C THR A 95 -10.15 0.67 1.77
N VAL A 96 -10.75 -0.30 1.06
CA VAL A 96 -10.61 -0.39 -0.39
C VAL A 96 -11.14 0.88 -1.08
N GLU A 97 -12.17 1.51 -0.51
CA GLU A 97 -12.72 2.77 -1.02
C GLU A 97 -11.70 3.91 -0.93
N ASP A 98 -10.99 4.04 0.18
CA ASP A 98 -9.94 5.04 0.35
C ASP A 98 -8.84 4.90 -0.71
N LEU A 99 -8.50 3.66 -1.08
CA LEU A 99 -7.52 3.39 -2.14
C LEU A 99 -8.01 3.85 -3.52
N HIS A 100 -9.31 3.74 -3.81
CA HIS A 100 -9.90 4.22 -5.06
C HIS A 100 -9.98 5.74 -5.14
N ARG A 101 -10.07 6.43 -4.00
CA ARG A 101 -10.06 7.89 -3.91
C ARG A 101 -8.67 8.48 -4.15
N VAL A 102 -7.60 7.68 -4.05
CA VAL A 102 -6.24 8.11 -4.37
C VAL A 102 -6.13 8.33 -5.89
N PRO A 103 -5.74 9.54 -6.35
CA PRO A 103 -5.59 9.80 -7.77
C PRO A 103 -4.51 8.89 -8.36
N SER A 104 -4.71 8.43 -9.60
CA SER A 104 -3.75 7.56 -10.29
C SER A 104 -2.47 8.31 -10.69
N ASP A 105 -2.57 9.62 -10.97
CA ASP A 105 -1.45 10.46 -11.34
C ASP A 105 -0.69 10.97 -10.12
N ARG A 106 0.65 10.98 -10.18
CA ARG A 106 1.42 11.79 -9.22
C ARG A 106 0.96 13.23 -9.35
N PRO A 107 0.64 13.94 -8.25
CA PRO A 107 0.85 15.37 -8.30
C PRO A 107 2.34 15.54 -8.56
N SER A 108 2.68 16.04 -9.75
CA SER A 108 3.97 16.64 -10.02
C SER A 108 4.21 17.64 -8.90
N ALA A 109 5.17 17.34 -8.04
CA ALA A 109 5.67 18.34 -7.11
C ALA A 109 6.31 19.42 -7.98
N VAL A 110 5.64 20.58 -8.02
CA VAL A 110 6.22 21.86 -8.43
C VAL A 110 7.29 22.24 -7.41
#